data_AF-A0A966KH33-F1
#
_entry.id   AF-A0A966KH33-F1
#
_cell.length_a   1.000
_cell.length_b   1.000
_cell.length_c   1.000
_cell.angle_alpha   90.00
_cell.angle_beta   90.00
_cell.angle_gamma   90.00
#
_symmetry.space_group_name_H-M   'P 1'
#
loop_
_entity.id
_entity.type
_entity.pdbx_description
1 polymer ?
#
loop_
_entity_poly.entity_id
_entity_poly.type
_entity_poly.pdbx_seq_one_letter_code
_entity_poly.pdbx_strand_id
1 'polypeptide(L)' 'QQFVNNYIMQFELATKVPCHFVGSIAYYLKDELEAVLNNNDLVMGKVLRKPIDGLVEFHRKTM' A
#
# COMPACT_ATOMS: atom_id res chain seq x y z
N GLN A 1 0.69 10.72 13.57
CA GLN A 1 1.08 10.21 12.23
C GLN A 1 0.46 11.13 11.16
N GLN A 2 1.19 12.15 10.67
CA GLN A 2 0.59 13.16 9.78
C GLN A 2 0.19 12.61 8.41
N PHE A 3 0.96 11.66 7.87
CA PHE A 3 0.69 11.06 6.56
C PHE A 3 -0.67 10.35 6.52
N VAL A 4 -0.92 9.44 7.46
CA VAL A 4 -2.16 8.65 7.52
C VAL A 4 -3.38 9.55 7.66
N ASN A 5 -3.33 10.50 8.59
CA ASN A 5 -4.45 11.40 8.89
C ASN A 5 -4.79 12.29 7.68
N ASN A 6 -3.78 12.88 7.06
CA ASN A 6 -3.99 13.89 6.04
C ASN A 6 -4.20 13.30 4.64
N TYR A 7 -3.60 12.12 4.36
CA TYR A 7 -3.59 11.57 3.00
C TYR A 7 -4.41 10.30 2.83
N ILE A 8 -4.73 9.57 3.90
CA ILE A 8 -5.51 8.32 3.82
C ILE A 8 -6.88 8.49 4.48
N MET A 9 -6.91 8.88 5.75
CA MET A 9 -8.14 8.93 6.57
C MET A 9 -9.13 10.01 6.14
N GLN A 10 -8.73 10.92 5.25
CA GLN A 10 -9.65 11.89 4.64
C GLN A 10 -10.73 11.23 3.75
N PHE A 11 -10.52 9.99 3.31
CA PHE A 11 -11.47 9.27 2.48
C PHE A 11 -12.41 8.42 3.33
N GLU A 12 -13.72 8.54 3.11
CA GLU A 12 -14.75 7.82 3.89
C GLU A 12 -14.60 6.29 3.85
N LEU A 13 -13.99 5.76 2.79
CA LEU A 13 -13.78 4.32 2.59
C LEU A 13 -12.38 3.84 3.01
N ALA A 14 -11.56 4.70 3.63
CA ALA A 14 -10.16 4.41 3.94
C ALA A 14 -9.94 3.07 4.66
N THR A 15 -10.78 2.73 5.64
CA THR A 15 -10.69 1.48 6.43
C THR A 15 -11.28 0.26 5.73
N LYS A 16 -11.95 0.44 4.58
CA LYS A 16 -12.65 -0.62 3.84
C LYS A 16 -11.89 -1.08 2.60
N VAL A 17 -10.86 -0.34 2.17
CA VAL A 17 -10.12 -0.63 0.95
C VAL A 17 -8.63 -0.84 1.25
N PRO A 18 -7.94 -1.73 0.50
CA PRO A 18 -6.51 -1.94 0.69
C PRO A 18 -5.68 -0.73 0.25
N CYS A 19 -4.74 -0.32 1.10
CA CYS A 19 -3.75 0.71 0.80
C CYS A 19 -2.53 0.09 0.11
N HIS A 20 -2.32 0.42 -1.16
CA HIS A 20 -1.19 -0.06 -1.96
C HIS A 20 -0.04 0.95 -1.97
N PHE A 21 1.19 0.47 -1.88
CA PHE A 21 2.39 1.32 -1.92
C PHE A 21 3.36 0.87 -3.01
N VAL A 22 4.06 1.82 -3.61
CA VAL A 22 5.08 1.55 -4.62
C VAL A 22 6.31 2.41 -4.37
N GLY A 23 7.50 1.82 -4.51
CA GLY A 23 8.79 2.51 -4.41
C GLY A 23 9.73 1.86 -3.40
N SER A 24 11.01 2.20 -3.47
CA SER A 24 12.06 1.61 -2.63
C SER A 24 11.84 1.87 -1.14
N ILE A 25 11.44 3.09 -0.77
CA ILE A 25 11.20 3.46 0.63
C ILE A 25 10.07 2.62 1.23
N ALA A 26 8.92 2.56 0.55
CA ALA A 26 7.79 1.76 1.01
C ALA A 26 8.11 0.26 1.06
N TYR A 27 8.91 -0.24 0.12
CA TYR A 27 9.31 -1.64 0.08
C TYR A 27 10.23 -2.02 1.26
N TYR A 28 11.19 -1.17 1.61
CA TYR A 28 12.11 -1.43 2.71
C TYR A 28 11.52 -1.11 4.09
N LEU A 29 10.54 -0.21 4.17
CA LEU A 29 9.82 0.13 5.41
C LEU A 29 8.45 -0.54 5.50
N LYS A 30 8.34 -1.75 4.94
CA LYS A 30 7.04 -2.45 4.84
C LYS A 30 6.49 -2.79 6.22
N ASP A 31 7.35 -3.19 7.15
CA ASP A 31 6.95 -3.62 8.49
C ASP A 31 6.45 -2.42 9.31
N GLU A 32 7.12 -1.27 9.19
CA GLU A 32 6.67 -0.02 9.79
C GLU A 32 5.36 0.47 9.18
N LEU A 33 5.19 0.36 7.86
CA LEU A 33 3.92 0.67 7.19
C LEU A 33 2.80 -0.24 7.68
N GLU A 34 3.03 -1.54 7.77
CA GLU A 34 2.04 -2.50 8.26
C GLU A 34 1.63 -2.20 9.71
N ALA A 35 2.58 -1.93 10.60
CA ALA A 35 2.30 -1.54 11.97
C ALA A 35 1.45 -0.25 12.04
N VAL A 36 1.80 0.76 11.24
CA VAL A 36 1.06 2.02 11.18
C VAL A 36 -0.36 1.82 10.64
N LEU A 37 -0.55 1.07 9.57
CA LEU A 37 -1.87 0.82 8.99
C LEU A 37 -2.76 0.03 9.94
N ASN A 38 -2.23 -1.04 10.56
CA ASN A 38 -2.98 -1.85 11.53
C ASN A 38 -3.42 -1.03 12.74
N ASN A 39 -2.59 -0.11 13.23
CA ASN A 39 -2.94 0.78 14.35
C ASN A 39 -4.04 1.81 14.01
N ASN A 40 -4.40 1.97 12.74
CA ASN A 40 -5.45 2.89 12.29
C ASN A 40 -6.63 2.15 11.63
N ASP A 41 -6.76 0.83 11.83
CA ASP A 41 -7.79 -0.01 11.20
C ASP A 41 -7.77 0.06 9.66
N LEU A 42 -6.59 0.32 9.07
CA LEU A 42 -6.39 0.35 7.63
C LEU A 42 -5.91 -1.01 7.12
N VAL A 43 -6.35 -1.38 5.92
CA VAL A 43 -6.00 -2.65 5.31
C VAL A 43 -4.73 -2.49 4.47
N MET A 44 -3.69 -3.27 4.78
CA MET A 44 -2.46 -3.30 3.98
C MET A 44 -2.71 -4.02 2.64
N GLY A 45 -2.34 -3.36 1.55
CA GLY A 45 -2.36 -3.91 0.20
C GLY A 45 -1.00 -4.41 -0.26
N LYS A 46 -0.83 -4.45 -1.58
CA LYS A 46 0.47 -4.75 -2.22
C LYS A 46 1.46 -3.62 -1.97
N VAL A 47 2.70 -3.99 -1.65
CA VAL A 47 3.86 -3.11 -1.63
C VAL A 47 4.84 -3.56 -2.69
N LEU A 48 5.05 -2.75 -3.72
CA LEU A 48 5.92 -3.09 -4.86
C LEU A 48 7.18 -2.22 -4.86
N ARG A 49 8.34 -2.82 -5.16
CA ARG A 49 9.59 -2.06 -5.28
C ARG A 49 9.65 -1.27 -6.59
N LYS A 50 9.23 -1.88 -7.69
CA LYS A 50 9.19 -1.26 -9.02
C LYS A 50 7.77 -1.39 -9.59
N PRO A 51 7.22 -0.34 -10.23
CA PRO A 51 5.89 -0.41 -10.84
C PRO A 51 5.77 -1.49 -11.92
N ILE A 52 6.85 -1.75 -12.66
CA ILE A 52 6.85 -2.67 -13.80
C ILE A 52 6.60 -4.12 -13.42
N ASP A 53 6.94 -4.54 -12.20
CA ASP A 53 6.80 -5.93 -11.76
C ASP A 53 5.33 -6.37 -11.79
N GLY A 54 4.41 -5.50 -11.39
CA GLY A 54 2.97 -5.78 -11.44
C GLY A 54 2.42 -5.88 -12.87
N LEU A 55 2.94 -5.06 -13.79
CA LEU A 55 2.54 -5.07 -15.19
C LEU A 55 3.02 -6.33 -15.91
N VAL A 56 4.27 -6.75 -15.63
CA VAL A 56 4.84 -7.99 -16.17
C VAL A 56 4.07 -9.20 -15.68
N GLU A 57 3.74 -9.27 -14.38
CA GLU A 57 2.96 -10.38 -13.83
C GLU A 57 1.56 -10.48 -14.45
N PHE A 58 0.88 -9.34 -14.68
CA PHE A 58 -0.43 -9.31 -15.32
C PHE A 58 -0.40 -9.89 -16.74
N HIS A 59 0.56 -9.47 -17.56
CA HIS A 59 0.69 -9.98 -18.93
C HIS A 59 1.13 -11.45 -18.94
N ARG A 60 1.97 -11.89 -17.98
CA ARG A 60 2.37 -13.30 -17.85
C ARG A 60 1.22 -14.24 -17.49
N LYS A 61 0.17 -13.75 -16.81
CA LYS A 61 -1.02 -14.53 -16.46
C LYS A 61 -2.07 -14.58 -17.58
N THR A 62 -1.98 -13.63 -18.52
CA THR A 62 -2.94 -13.50 -19.64
C THR A 62 -2.48 -14.30 -20.88
N MET A 63 -1.20 -14.68 -20.94
CA MET A 63 -0.66 -15.67 -21.87
C MET A 63 -0.85 -17.08 -21.33
#